data_AF-A0A935Y624-F1
#
_entry.id   AF-A0A935Y624-F1
#
_cell.length_a   1.000
_cell.length_b   1.000
_cell.length_c   1.000
_cell.angle_alpha   90.00
_cell.angle_beta   90.00
_cell.angle_gamma   90.00
#
_symmetry.space_group_name_H-M   'P 1'
#
loop_
_entity.id
_entity.type
_entity.pdbx_description
1 polymer ?
#
loop_
_entity_poly.entity_id
_entity_poly.type
_entity_poly.pdbx_seq_one_letter_code
_entity_poly.pdbx_strand_id
1 'polypeptide(L)'
;MRVDLIFYIIALFSFCFPVWGQWNDHFETFDTSVWKGDVADFKVNTNQELMLEAQAAGKSSIARPFDIQDTLEVSFFASLQFAPSAANLLRIYLNADQQDLSIASGYFIEIGENGSQDKWKLFRRLNGKNNLVTEGVTGKLAVDPAVIRMKIRKEGNNLLNVLTDYTGGKNFISEKNCPGHRKLISK
;
A
#
# COMPACT_ATOMS: atom_id res chain seq x y z
N MET A 1 -0.20 -53.17 43.57
CA MET A 1 -0.63 -51.76 43.49
C MET A 1 -0.17 -51.25 42.13
N ARG A 2 -1.09 -51.06 41.17
CA ARG A 2 -0.77 -50.52 39.84
C ARG A 2 -0.83 -49.00 39.92
N VAL A 3 0.20 -48.33 39.40
CA VAL A 3 0.28 -46.86 39.35
C VAL A 3 0.22 -46.49 37.87
N ASP A 4 -0.95 -46.07 37.40
CA ASP A 4 -1.14 -45.66 36.01
C ASP A 4 -0.67 -44.21 35.86
N LEU A 5 0.45 -44.03 35.17
CA LEU A 5 1.07 -42.74 34.92
C LEU A 5 0.34 -42.04 33.76
N ILE A 6 -0.60 -41.15 34.08
CA ILE A 6 -1.29 -40.32 33.09
C ILE A 6 -0.34 -39.22 32.63
N PHE A 7 0.31 -39.42 31.48
CA PHE A 7 1.01 -38.36 30.77
C PHE A 7 -0.03 -37.42 30.15
N TYR A 8 -0.24 -36.25 30.76
CA TYR A 8 -0.90 -35.13 30.07
C TYR A 8 0.03 -34.67 28.95
N ILE A 9 -0.23 -35.16 27.73
CA ILE A 9 0.28 -34.53 26.51
C ILE A 9 -0.41 -33.17 26.45
N ILE A 10 0.26 -32.13 26.96
CA ILE A 10 -0.10 -30.74 26.67
C ILE A 10 0.20 -30.58 25.18
N ALA A 11 -0.78 -30.90 24.34
CA ALA A 11 -0.78 -30.52 22.96
C ALA A 11 -0.75 -29.00 22.95
N LEU A 12 0.45 -28.44 22.72
CA LEU A 12 0.67 -27.05 22.40
C LEU A 12 -0.01 -26.80 21.05
N PHE A 13 -1.34 -26.72 21.05
CA PHE A 13 -2.10 -26.13 19.95
C PHE A 13 -1.62 -24.70 19.90
N SER A 14 -0.63 -24.46 19.04
CA SER A 14 -0.21 -23.13 18.63
C SER A 14 -1.44 -22.48 18.00
N PHE A 15 -2.26 -21.88 18.84
CA PHE A 15 -3.45 -21.13 18.49
C PHE A 15 -2.94 -19.92 17.70
N CYS A 16 -2.80 -20.10 16.39
CA CYS A 16 -2.56 -19.01 15.46
C CYS A 16 -3.87 -18.24 15.39
N PHE A 17 -4.05 -17.25 16.28
CA PHE A 17 -5.18 -16.35 16.18
C PHE A 17 -5.08 -15.62 14.84
N PRO A 18 -6.11 -15.69 13.97
CA PRO A 18 -6.10 -14.89 12.76
C PRO A 18 -6.13 -13.42 13.17
N VAL A 19 -5.07 -12.68 12.83
CA VAL A 19 -5.08 -11.22 12.97
C VAL A 19 -5.92 -10.67 11.82
N TRP A 20 -7.03 -10.03 12.14
CA TRP A 20 -7.81 -9.30 11.14
C TRP A 20 -7.15 -7.95 10.90
N GLY A 21 -6.92 -7.61 9.63
CA GLY A 21 -6.58 -6.24 9.26
C GLY A 21 -7.74 -5.31 9.60
N GLN A 22 -7.45 -4.03 9.85
CA GLN A 22 -8.51 -3.02 10.06
C GLN A 22 -9.51 -3.00 8.92
N TRP A 23 -9.03 -3.26 7.70
CA TRP A 23 -9.88 -3.48 6.55
C TRP A 23 -9.21 -4.32 5.47
N ASN A 24 -10.04 -4.93 4.65
CA ASN A 24 -9.68 -5.66 3.44
C ASN A 24 -10.83 -5.45 2.45
N ASP A 25 -10.55 -4.90 1.27
CA ASP A 25 -11.54 -4.64 0.25
C ASP A 25 -11.19 -5.44 -1.01
N HIS A 26 -12.12 -6.32 -1.40
CA HIS A 26 -12.02 -7.13 -2.62
C HIS A 26 -12.79 -6.49 -3.79
N PHE A 27 -13.38 -5.31 -3.58
CA PHE A 27 -14.19 -4.60 -4.56
C PHE A 27 -15.29 -5.47 -5.19
N GLU A 28 -15.96 -6.30 -4.38
CA GLU A 28 -17.23 -6.92 -4.81
C GLU A 28 -18.32 -5.86 -5.03
N THR A 29 -18.28 -4.82 -4.20
CA THR A 29 -19.03 -3.57 -4.33
C THR A 29 -18.12 -2.39 -3.96
N PHE A 30 -18.52 -1.16 -4.27
CA PHE A 30 -17.80 0.05 -3.85
C PHE A 30 -18.66 0.87 -2.89
N ASP A 31 -18.31 0.84 -1.61
CA ASP A 31 -19.04 1.53 -0.54
C ASP A 31 -18.68 3.03 -0.45
N THR A 32 -19.52 3.86 -1.08
CA THR A 32 -19.39 5.32 -1.08
C THR A 32 -19.74 5.98 0.26
N SER A 33 -20.25 5.21 1.24
CA SER A 33 -20.43 5.70 2.61
C SER A 33 -19.12 5.78 3.39
N VAL A 34 -18.15 4.92 3.04
CA VAL A 34 -16.84 4.80 3.68
C VAL A 34 -15.77 5.56 2.90
N TRP A 35 -15.70 5.38 1.59
CA TRP A 35 -14.80 6.13 0.72
C TRP A 35 -15.30 7.57 0.53
N LYS A 36 -14.39 8.54 0.58
CA LYS A 36 -14.65 9.98 0.44
C LYS A 36 -13.80 10.57 -0.67
N GLY A 37 -14.24 11.69 -1.23
CA GLY A 37 -13.58 12.35 -2.36
C GLY A 37 -14.40 12.18 -3.64
N ASP A 38 -13.72 12.00 -4.76
CA ASP A 38 -14.29 11.94 -6.11
C ASP A 38 -14.92 10.58 -6.41
N VAL A 39 -15.72 10.04 -5.48
CA VAL A 39 -16.27 8.67 -5.55
C VAL A 39 -17.10 8.40 -6.81
N ALA A 40 -17.64 9.44 -7.45
CA ALA A 40 -18.39 9.33 -8.71
C ALA A 40 -17.50 8.99 -9.91
N ASP A 41 -16.19 9.25 -9.83
CA ASP A 41 -15.22 8.93 -10.88
C ASP A 41 -14.75 7.47 -10.81
N PHE A 42 -15.19 6.68 -9.83
CA PHE A 42 -14.72 5.30 -9.62
C PHE A 42 -15.86 4.29 -9.75
N LYS A 43 -15.58 3.17 -10.41
CA LYS A 43 -16.50 2.04 -10.50
C LYS A 43 -15.78 0.70 -10.35
N VAL A 44 -16.51 -0.30 -9.86
CA VAL A 44 -16.03 -1.69 -9.88
C VAL A 44 -16.21 -2.26 -11.28
N ASN A 45 -15.14 -2.82 -11.85
CA ASN A 45 -15.19 -3.50 -13.14
C ASN A 45 -15.62 -4.98 -13.00
N THR A 46 -15.74 -5.70 -14.13
CA THR A 46 -16.13 -7.12 -14.12
C THR A 46 -15.12 -8.06 -13.47
N ASN A 47 -13.88 -7.60 -13.26
CA ASN A 47 -12.81 -8.36 -12.62
C ASN A 47 -12.73 -8.12 -11.10
N GLN A 48 -13.70 -7.39 -10.52
CA GLN A 48 -13.69 -6.97 -9.11
C GLN A 48 -12.49 -6.08 -8.79
N GLU A 49 -12.20 -5.12 -9.67
CA GLU A 49 -11.17 -4.11 -9.47
C GLU A 49 -11.81 -2.74 -9.50
N LEU A 50 -11.38 -1.86 -8.59
CA LEU A 50 -11.78 -0.47 -8.62
C LEU A 50 -11.06 0.26 -9.76
N MET A 51 -11.83 0.78 -10.71
CA MET A 51 -11.35 1.43 -11.92
C MET A 51 -11.77 2.90 -11.94
N LEU A 52 -10.83 3.76 -12.31
CA LEU A 52 -11.08 5.18 -12.58
C LEU A 52 -11.79 5.34 -13.94
N GLU A 53 -12.93 6.02 -13.95
CA GLU A 53 -13.73 6.37 -15.12
C GLU A 53 -14.21 7.84 -15.03
N ALA A 54 -13.27 8.77 -14.92
CA ALA A 54 -13.57 10.20 -14.96
C ALA A 54 -13.99 10.65 -16.37
N GLN A 55 -14.99 11.54 -16.46
CA GLN A 55 -15.47 12.06 -17.76
C GLN A 55 -14.53 13.07 -18.42
N ALA A 56 -13.61 13.67 -17.66
CA ALA A 56 -12.68 14.68 -18.12
C ALA A 56 -11.27 14.41 -17.60
N ALA A 57 -10.27 14.92 -18.31
CA ALA A 57 -8.90 14.90 -17.83
C ALA A 57 -8.76 15.72 -16.55
N GLY A 58 -8.05 15.19 -15.55
CA GLY A 58 -7.93 15.84 -14.27
C GLY A 58 -7.28 14.96 -13.21
N LYS A 59 -7.52 15.32 -11.95
CA LYS A 59 -7.12 14.53 -10.78
C LYS A 59 -8.38 14.05 -10.11
N SER A 60 -8.47 12.73 -9.91
CA SER A 60 -9.52 12.11 -9.12
C SER A 60 -8.87 11.38 -7.96
N SER A 61 -9.44 11.53 -6.78
CA SER A 61 -8.89 10.97 -5.55
C SER A 61 -9.99 10.49 -4.63
N ILE A 62 -9.74 9.33 -4.04
CA ILE A 62 -10.57 8.81 -2.95
C ILE A 62 -9.69 8.50 -1.75
N ALA A 63 -10.27 8.67 -0.57
CA ALA A 63 -9.61 8.39 0.69
C ALA A 63 -10.61 7.70 1.63
N ARG A 64 -10.06 6.85 2.50
CA ARG A 64 -10.80 6.21 3.57
C ARG A 64 -10.07 6.46 4.89
N PRO A 65 -10.78 6.92 5.95
CA PRO A 65 -10.19 7.05 7.28
C PRO A 65 -9.90 5.67 7.87
N PHE A 66 -8.78 5.55 8.59
CA PHE A 66 -8.42 4.38 9.38
C PHE A 66 -7.53 4.82 10.56
N ASP A 67 -7.43 3.99 11.59
CA ASP A 67 -6.64 4.30 12.79
C ASP A 67 -5.18 3.86 12.60
N ILE A 68 -4.24 4.79 12.72
CA ILE A 68 -2.82 4.44 12.61
C ILE A 68 -2.38 3.69 13.87
N GLN A 69 -1.91 2.46 13.70
CA GLN A 69 -1.32 1.63 14.75
C GLN A 69 0.21 1.64 14.69
N ASP A 70 0.88 1.16 15.74
CA ASP A 70 2.35 1.10 15.78
C ASP A 70 2.93 0.25 14.65
N THR A 71 2.26 -0.86 14.33
CA THR A 71 2.52 -1.73 13.18
C THR A 71 1.55 -1.44 12.05
N LEU A 72 2.05 -1.47 10.81
CA LEU A 72 1.25 -1.25 9.62
C LEU A 72 1.62 -2.29 8.56
N GLU A 73 0.64 -3.04 8.06
CA GLU A 73 0.78 -3.82 6.82
C GLU A 73 -0.23 -3.29 5.81
N VAL A 74 0.26 -2.89 4.64
CA VAL A 74 -0.56 -2.49 3.50
C VAL A 74 -0.25 -3.42 2.35
N SER A 75 -1.28 -3.99 1.72
CA SER A 75 -1.15 -4.81 0.53
C SER A 75 -2.16 -4.34 -0.51
N PHE A 76 -1.70 -4.09 -1.73
CA PHE A 76 -2.57 -3.66 -2.82
C PHE A 76 -2.08 -4.21 -4.16
N PHE A 77 -2.99 -4.17 -5.13
CA PHE A 77 -2.73 -4.43 -6.54
C PHE A 77 -3.08 -3.16 -7.32
N ALA A 78 -2.22 -2.78 -8.27
CA ALA A 78 -2.46 -1.67 -9.17
C ALA A 78 -2.07 -2.07 -10.60
N SER A 79 -2.91 -1.68 -11.55
CA SER A 79 -2.68 -1.86 -12.98
C SER A 79 -2.99 -0.56 -13.70
N LEU A 80 -1.97 0.04 -14.31
CA LEU A 80 -2.13 1.19 -15.18
C LEU A 80 -2.15 0.66 -16.61
N GLN A 81 -3.29 0.79 -17.31
CA GLN A 81 -3.48 0.39 -18.71
C GLN A 81 -2.88 1.44 -19.66
N PHE A 82 -1.67 1.90 -19.32
CA PHE A 82 -0.86 2.86 -20.05
C PHE A 82 0.57 2.81 -19.51
N ALA A 83 1.54 3.26 -20.32
CA ALA A 83 2.89 3.57 -19.84
C ALA A 83 2.82 4.85 -18.98
N PRO A 84 3.14 4.79 -17.67
CA PRO A 84 3.08 5.94 -16.78
C PRO A 84 3.99 7.09 -17.23
N SER A 85 3.69 8.31 -16.80
CA SER A 85 4.54 9.48 -17.07
C SER A 85 4.46 10.50 -15.94
N ALA A 86 5.31 11.53 -15.96
CA ALA A 86 5.20 12.64 -14.99
C ALA A 86 3.86 13.42 -15.09
N ALA A 87 3.16 13.33 -16.23
CA ALA A 87 1.86 13.98 -16.44
C ALA A 87 0.66 13.04 -16.17
N ASN A 88 0.86 11.72 -16.30
CA ASN A 88 -0.15 10.70 -16.04
C ASN A 88 0.43 9.64 -15.11
N LEU A 89 0.17 9.79 -13.81
CA LEU A 89 0.78 9.03 -12.74
C LEU A 89 -0.25 8.54 -11.73
N LEU A 90 0.13 7.53 -10.95
CA LEU A 90 -0.64 7.05 -9.81
C LEU A 90 0.05 7.43 -8.50
N ARG A 91 -0.73 7.92 -7.52
CA ARG A 91 -0.30 8.06 -6.13
C ARG A 91 -1.19 7.24 -5.21
N ILE A 92 -0.57 6.41 -4.38
CA ILE A 92 -1.25 5.65 -3.32
C ILE A 92 -0.72 6.14 -1.98
N TYR A 93 -1.56 6.84 -1.23
CA TYR A 93 -1.23 7.28 0.12
C TYR A 93 -1.42 6.14 1.10
N LEU A 94 -0.34 5.74 1.79
CA LEU A 94 -0.40 4.75 2.86
C LEU A 94 -1.05 5.34 4.11
N ASN A 95 -0.81 6.63 4.33
CA ASN A 95 -1.46 7.44 5.35
C ASN A 95 -1.30 8.93 5.00
N ALA A 96 -2.24 9.74 5.47
CA ALA A 96 -2.17 11.19 5.45
C ALA A 96 -2.90 11.72 6.71
N ASP A 97 -2.37 12.77 7.32
CA ASP A 97 -2.99 13.41 8.49
C ASP A 97 -4.10 14.40 8.14
N GLN A 98 -4.23 14.75 6.85
CA GLN A 98 -5.19 15.71 6.33
C GLN A 98 -5.74 15.26 4.97
N GLN A 99 -6.97 15.66 4.68
CA GLN A 99 -7.59 15.39 3.37
C GLN A 99 -6.96 16.23 2.25
N ASP A 100 -6.54 17.47 2.55
CA ASP A 100 -5.81 18.29 1.59
C ASP A 100 -4.34 17.81 1.48
N LEU A 101 -4.10 17.01 0.44
CA LEU A 101 -2.79 16.42 0.17
C LEU A 101 -1.71 17.47 -0.16
N SER A 102 -2.09 18.72 -0.48
CA SER A 102 -1.12 19.79 -0.74
C SER A 102 -0.32 20.16 0.50
N ILE A 103 -0.91 20.03 1.69
CA ILE A 103 -0.31 20.38 2.98
C ILE A 103 -0.12 19.18 3.92
N ALA A 104 -0.73 18.03 3.61
CA ALA A 104 -0.66 16.83 4.44
C ALA A 104 0.78 16.33 4.70
N SER A 105 0.95 15.69 5.85
CA SER A 105 2.10 14.84 6.20
C SER A 105 1.70 13.36 6.17
N GLY A 106 2.60 12.51 5.68
CA GLY A 106 2.30 11.09 5.51
C GLY A 106 3.29 10.34 4.63
N TYR A 107 2.93 9.13 4.24
CA TYR A 107 3.70 8.32 3.30
C TYR A 107 2.85 8.01 2.07
N PHE A 108 3.45 8.07 0.88
CA PHE A 108 2.78 7.68 -0.35
C PHE A 108 3.74 7.04 -1.34
N ILE A 109 3.20 6.13 -2.14
CA ILE A 109 3.85 5.54 -3.31
C ILE A 109 3.45 6.37 -4.53
N GLU A 110 4.42 6.67 -5.37
CA GLU A 110 4.23 7.28 -6.70
C GLU A 110 4.71 6.34 -7.78
N ILE A 111 3.94 6.21 -8.86
CA ILE A 111 4.28 5.44 -10.06
C ILE A 111 4.07 6.36 -11.27
N GLY A 112 5.16 6.62 -11.98
CA GLY A 112 5.22 7.51 -13.14
C GLY A 112 6.35 8.53 -13.03
N GLU A 113 7.28 8.50 -13.97
CA GLU A 113 8.34 9.48 -14.13
C GLU A 113 8.56 9.81 -15.61
N ASN A 114 9.62 10.55 -15.94
CA ASN A 114 9.93 10.86 -17.32
C ASN A 114 10.90 9.82 -17.89
N GLY A 115 10.49 9.14 -18.96
CA GLY A 115 11.34 8.26 -19.77
C GLY A 115 11.15 6.78 -19.49
N SER A 116 12.06 5.94 -20.01
CA SER A 116 11.94 4.46 -19.98
C SER A 116 12.37 3.81 -18.67
N GLN A 117 12.59 4.60 -17.62
CA GLN A 117 13.16 4.14 -16.35
C GLN A 117 12.11 3.92 -15.25
N ASP A 118 10.82 4.04 -15.60
CA ASP A 118 9.72 4.05 -14.64
C ASP A 118 9.81 2.93 -13.62
N LYS A 119 9.71 3.37 -12.37
CA LYS A 119 9.71 2.57 -11.15
C LYS A 119 8.74 3.20 -10.14
N TRP A 120 8.43 2.45 -9.09
CA TRP A 120 7.69 3.01 -7.96
C TRP A 120 8.66 3.75 -7.02
N LYS A 121 8.20 4.83 -6.40
CA LYS A 121 8.95 5.63 -5.42
C LYS A 121 8.13 5.79 -4.15
N LEU A 122 8.72 5.51 -2.99
CA LEU A 122 8.13 5.80 -1.69
C LEU A 122 8.63 7.13 -1.18
N PHE A 123 7.70 8.06 -0.93
CA PHE A 123 7.99 9.36 -0.37
C PHE A 123 7.45 9.47 1.06
N ARG A 124 8.21 10.16 1.91
CA ARG A 124 7.74 10.76 3.15
C ARG A 124 7.41 12.22 2.90
N ARG A 125 6.16 12.60 3.07
CA ARG A 125 5.68 13.98 2.98
C ARG A 125 5.65 14.60 4.38
N LEU A 126 6.18 15.81 4.50
CA LEU A 126 6.14 16.62 5.72
C LEU A 126 5.69 18.04 5.37
N ASN A 127 4.51 18.44 5.84
CA ASN A 127 3.91 19.75 5.60
C ASN A 127 4.00 20.16 4.12
N GLY A 128 3.59 19.27 3.23
CA GLY A 128 3.60 19.52 1.79
C GLY A 128 4.93 19.26 1.06
N LYS A 129 6.01 18.91 1.76
CA LYS A 129 7.34 18.64 1.15
C LYS A 129 7.65 17.16 1.06
N ASN A 130 8.03 16.68 -0.12
CA ASN A 130 8.34 15.27 -0.38
C ASN A 130 9.83 14.99 -0.14
N ASN A 131 10.11 13.92 0.60
CA ASN A 131 11.45 13.36 0.77
C ASN A 131 11.42 11.91 0.29
N LEU A 132 12.31 11.55 -0.64
CA LEU A 132 12.40 10.16 -1.12
C LEU A 132 12.93 9.27 0.00
N VAL A 133 12.23 8.17 0.26
CA VAL A 133 12.60 7.16 1.27
C VAL A 133 13.29 5.99 0.61
N THR A 134 12.67 5.43 -0.43
CA THR A 134 13.21 4.32 -1.21
C THR A 134 12.51 4.25 -2.56
N GLU A 135 13.04 3.46 -3.48
CA GLU A 135 12.49 3.26 -4.82
C GLU A 135 12.70 1.82 -5.29
N GLY A 136 11.90 1.43 -6.27
CA GLY A 136 11.93 0.10 -6.88
C GLY A 136 13.04 -0.12 -7.90
N VAL A 137 13.00 -1.28 -8.53
CA VAL A 137 13.87 -1.62 -9.64
C VAL A 137 13.52 -0.76 -10.87
N THR A 138 14.52 -0.08 -11.43
CA THR A 138 14.41 0.78 -12.62
C THR A 138 13.81 0.03 -13.81
N GLY A 139 12.87 0.68 -14.52
CA GLY A 139 12.30 0.22 -15.79
C GLY A 139 11.25 -0.89 -15.66
N LYS A 140 10.89 -1.31 -14.45
CA LYS A 140 9.90 -2.38 -14.23
C LYS A 140 8.45 -1.92 -14.45
N LEU A 141 8.20 -0.62 -14.51
CA LEU A 141 6.86 -0.05 -14.70
C LEU A 141 6.79 0.87 -15.93
N ALA A 142 7.71 0.72 -16.89
CA ALA A 142 7.87 1.62 -18.04
C ALA A 142 7.08 1.21 -19.29
N VAL A 143 6.34 0.10 -19.23
CA VAL A 143 5.60 -0.47 -20.36
C VAL A 143 4.13 -0.61 -20.02
N ASP A 144 3.29 -0.55 -21.05
CA ASP A 144 1.86 -0.80 -20.96
C ASP A 144 1.56 -2.32 -21.09
N PRO A 145 0.79 -2.93 -20.18
CA PRO A 145 0.30 -2.36 -18.92
C PRO A 145 1.38 -2.34 -17.84
N ALA A 146 1.41 -1.26 -17.05
CA ALA A 146 2.27 -1.17 -15.88
C ALA A 146 1.53 -1.79 -14.68
N VAL A 147 1.96 -3.00 -14.30
CA VAL A 147 1.30 -3.82 -13.28
C VAL A 147 2.20 -3.99 -12.07
N ILE A 148 1.62 -3.87 -10.88
CA ILE A 148 2.32 -4.15 -9.62
C ILE A 148 1.36 -4.68 -8.56
N ARG A 149 1.76 -5.75 -7.89
CA ARG A 149 1.27 -6.07 -6.56
C ARG A 149 2.35 -5.69 -5.55
N MET A 150 1.96 -4.95 -4.52
CA MET A 150 2.90 -4.47 -3.50
C MET A 150 2.39 -4.85 -2.11
N LYS A 151 3.33 -5.21 -1.25
CA LYS A 151 3.12 -5.38 0.19
C LYS A 151 4.17 -4.57 0.93
N ILE A 152 3.72 -3.71 1.84
CA ILE A 152 4.56 -2.88 2.69
C ILE A 152 4.28 -3.25 4.13
N ARG A 153 5.33 -3.57 4.88
CA ARG A 153 5.26 -3.84 6.32
C ARG A 153 6.13 -2.86 7.08
N LYS A 154 5.55 -2.21 8.08
CA LYS A 154 6.23 -1.41 9.08
C LYS A 154 6.25 -2.20 10.38
N GLU A 155 7.43 -2.66 10.79
CA GLU A 155 7.65 -3.33 12.06
C GLU A 155 8.41 -2.40 13.02
N GLY A 156 7.73 -1.98 14.09
CA GLY A 156 8.29 -1.10 15.12
C GLY A 156 8.85 0.22 14.55
N ASN A 157 9.99 0.65 15.08
CA ASN A 157 10.52 1.98 14.80
C ASN A 157 11.28 2.13 13.47
N ASN A 158 11.82 1.06 12.85
CA ASN A 158 12.90 1.27 11.87
C ASN A 158 12.97 0.34 10.64
N LEU A 159 11.98 -0.48 10.30
CA LEU A 159 12.07 -1.27 9.06
C LEU A 159 10.78 -1.23 8.25
N LEU A 160 10.87 -0.60 7.07
CA LEU A 160 9.89 -0.76 6.00
C LEU A 160 10.38 -1.91 5.11
N ASN A 161 9.72 -3.05 5.23
CA ASN A 161 9.93 -4.17 4.33
C ASN A 161 8.95 -4.01 3.17
N VAL A 162 9.49 -3.75 1.98
CA VAL A 162 8.70 -3.61 0.75
C VAL A 162 8.90 -4.87 -0.07
N LEU A 163 7.80 -5.50 -0.46
CA LEU A 163 7.80 -6.63 -1.36
C LEU A 163 6.93 -6.32 -2.57
N THR A 164 7.38 -6.74 -3.75
CA THR A 164 6.74 -6.42 -5.03
C THR A 164 6.62 -7.66 -5.91
N ASP A 165 5.58 -7.68 -6.74
CA ASP A 165 5.42 -8.59 -7.86
C ASP A 165 4.97 -7.76 -9.08
N TYR A 166 5.88 -7.63 -10.05
CA TYR A 166 5.68 -6.84 -11.26
C TYR A 166 4.84 -7.55 -12.34
N THR A 167 4.35 -8.77 -12.08
CA THR A 167 3.39 -9.45 -12.95
C THR A 167 1.96 -9.40 -12.36
N GLY A 168 1.78 -8.74 -11.21
CA GLY A 168 0.48 -8.69 -10.52
C GLY A 168 0.11 -9.97 -9.75
N GLY A 169 0.99 -10.98 -9.81
CA GLY A 169 0.85 -12.26 -9.12
C GLY A 169 1.03 -12.14 -7.61
N LYS A 170 1.34 -13.26 -6.96
CA LYS A 170 1.63 -13.32 -5.52
C LYS A 170 3.06 -13.79 -5.22
N ASN A 171 3.92 -13.81 -6.24
CA ASN A 171 5.33 -14.21 -6.14
C ASN A 171 6.18 -13.00 -5.74
N PHE A 172 6.03 -12.61 -4.48
CA PHE A 172 6.67 -11.43 -3.93
C PHE A 172 8.20 -11.56 -3.88
N ILE A 173 8.88 -10.55 -4.43
CA ILE A 173 10.32 -10.35 -4.33
C ILE A 173 10.55 -9.25 -3.28
N SER A 174 11.48 -9.50 -2.35
CA SER A 174 11.90 -8.47 -1.39
C SER A 174 12.70 -7.40 -2.10
N GLU A 175 12.30 -6.15 -1.92
CA GLU A 175 13.05 -4.98 -2.36
C GLU A 175 14.10 -4.61 -1.30
N LYS A 176 14.89 -3.56 -1.54
CA LYS A 176 15.90 -3.08 -0.59
C LYS A 176 15.25 -2.66 0.74
N ASN A 177 15.75 -3.19 1.86
CA ASN A 177 15.37 -2.76 3.22
C ASN A 177 15.76 -1.30 3.43
N CYS A 178 14.80 -0.46 3.84
CA CYS A 178 15.05 0.96 4.12
C CYS A 178 14.98 1.23 5.64
N PRO A 179 15.95 1.96 6.23
CA PRO A 179 15.87 2.39 7.62
C PRO A 179 14.66 3.31 7.82
N GLY A 180 13.77 2.97 8.75
CA GLY A 180 12.76 3.91 9.22
C GLY A 180 13.43 5.14 9.84
N HIS A 181 12.93 6.34 9.53
CA HIS A 181 13.46 7.54 10.14
C HIS A 181 13.01 7.62 11.61
N ARG A 182 13.97 7.58 12.55
CA ARG A 182 13.72 7.80 13.98
C ARG A 182 12.93 9.09 14.17
N LYS A 183 11.87 9.02 14.96
CA LYS A 183 11.23 10.20 15.57
C LYS A 183 12.33 10.93 16.35
N LEU A 184 12.80 12.05 15.85
CA LEU A 184 13.62 12.98 16.64
C LEU A 184 12.68 13.54 17.70
N ILE A 185 12.62 12.87 18.85
CA ILE A 185 12.05 13.45 20.05
C ILE A 185 13.08 14.50 20.48
N SER A 186 12.82 15.77 20.16
CA SER A 186 13.50 16.87 20.84
C SER A 186 13.15 16.77 22.32
N LYS A 187 14.18 16.65 23.16
CA LYS A 187 14.05 16.89 24.60
C LYS A 187 13.62 18.33 24.86
#